data_AF-A0A4Y8JUW1-F1
#
_entry.id   AF-A0A4Y8JUW1-F1
#
_cell.length_a   1.000
_cell.length_b   1.000
_cell.length_c   1.000
_cell.angle_alpha   90.00
_cell.angle_beta   90.00
_cell.angle_gamma   90.00
#
_symmetry.space_group_name_H-M   'P 1'
#
loop_
_entity.id
_entity.type
_entity.pdbx_description
1 polymer ?
#
loop_
_entity_poly.entity_id
_entity_poly.type
_entity_poly.pdbx_seq_one_letter_code
_entity_poly.pdbx_strand_id
1 'polypeptide(L)'
;MTRRRMWVLLGAVGSLLVIALVVLLIVWRGGAGVPETEAASRPQPSSTPAPLAVTASPQPPSKSVTDGPHPSQCEQLYSPAMVAAFGDLALNPAWVAEENSGANRGSADPELVTLIDAAEEKLTCVWANAGGASGVGLTTELVWVTPEQSAAVQSRLSAAGMNCYEELAGMRCIVEGTDDGGVSGESHFLRDGIWLATYYFNAGPDGYTHDMIANVWADA
;
A
#
# COMPACT_ATOMS: atom_id res chain seq x y z
N MET A 1 50.87 9.75 54.07
CA MET A 1 49.54 9.34 53.55
C MET A 1 48.79 10.46 52.80
N THR A 2 49.46 11.54 52.38
CA THR A 2 48.83 12.74 51.78
C THR A 2 48.87 12.79 50.24
N ARG A 3 49.93 12.27 49.60
CA ARG A 3 50.09 12.30 48.12
C ARG A 3 49.07 11.42 47.36
N ARG A 4 48.73 10.24 47.89
CA ARG A 4 47.80 9.29 47.24
C ARG A 4 46.35 9.76 47.27
N ARG A 5 45.93 10.44 48.34
CA ARG A 5 44.61 11.06 48.46
C ARG A 5 44.46 12.26 47.51
N MET A 6 45.53 13.04 47.32
CA MET A 6 45.54 14.17 46.40
C MET A 6 45.37 13.74 44.93
N TRP A 7 46.00 12.63 44.52
CA TRP A 7 45.85 12.09 43.16
C TRP A 7 44.44 11.51 42.88
N VAL A 8 43.82 10.88 43.88
CA VAL A 8 42.44 10.37 43.77
C VAL A 8 41.44 11.52 43.69
N LEU A 9 41.64 12.60 44.45
CA LEU A 9 40.80 13.80 44.39
C LEU A 9 40.96 14.56 43.06
N LEU A 10 42.18 14.67 42.51
CA LEU A 10 42.40 15.26 41.19
C LEU A 10 41.74 14.44 40.07
N GLY A 11 41.78 13.11 40.15
CA GLY A 11 41.10 12.23 39.20
C GLY A 11 39.58 12.38 39.23
N ALA A 12 38.98 12.44 40.42
CA ALA A 12 37.54 12.61 40.57
C ALA A 12 37.03 13.98 40.06
N VAL A 13 37.78 15.05 40.30
CA VAL A 13 37.45 16.39 39.77
C VAL A 13 37.59 16.42 38.24
N GLY A 14 38.62 15.77 37.69
CA GLY A 14 38.78 15.64 36.24
C GLY A 14 37.62 14.90 35.58
N SER A 15 37.18 13.77 36.14
CA SER A 15 36.04 13.02 35.61
C SER A 15 34.71 13.79 35.70
N LEU A 16 34.47 14.53 36.78
CA LEU A 16 33.29 15.38 36.92
C LEU A 16 33.24 16.51 35.88
N LEU A 17 34.40 17.12 35.59
CA LEU A 17 34.50 18.16 34.55
C LEU A 17 34.23 17.60 33.15
N VAL A 18 34.71 16.39 32.84
CA VAL A 18 34.45 15.74 31.56
C VAL A 18 32.97 15.40 31.39
N ILE A 19 32.32 14.87 32.43
CA ILE A 19 30.89 14.57 32.40
C ILE A 19 30.06 15.85 32.21
N ALA A 20 30.39 16.92 32.95
CA ALA A 20 29.73 18.21 32.80
C ALA A 20 29.88 18.77 31.37
N LEU A 21 31.07 18.64 30.77
CA LEU A 21 31.33 19.07 29.40
C LEU A 21 30.51 18.27 28.37
N VAL A 22 30.39 16.94 28.55
CA VAL A 22 29.59 16.08 27.68
C VAL A 22 28.10 16.41 27.77
N VAL A 23 27.57 16.62 28.98
CA VAL A 23 26.17 17.05 29.17
C VAL A 23 25.92 18.41 28.52
N LEU A 24 26.85 19.37 28.67
CA LEU A 24 26.76 20.68 28.02
C LEU A 24 26.75 20.57 26.50
N LEU A 25 27.56 19.68 25.90
CA LEU A 25 27.58 19.43 24.46
C LEU A 25 26.28 18.81 23.95
N ILE A 26 25.65 17.92 24.73
CA ILE A 26 24.36 17.30 24.38
C ILE A 26 23.23 18.35 24.44
N VAL A 27 23.19 19.17 25.49
CA VAL A 27 22.19 20.24 25.65
C VAL A 27 22.37 21.33 24.59
N TRP A 28 23.61 21.67 24.23
CA TRP A 28 23.88 22.71 23.24
C TRP A 28 23.62 22.25 21.79
N ARG A 29 23.78 20.95 21.48
CA ARG A 29 23.36 20.38 20.19
C ARG A 29 21.85 20.18 20.04
N GLY A 30 21.07 20.27 21.12
CA GLY A 30 19.60 20.26 21.07
C GLY A 30 18.98 21.60 20.65
N GLY A 31 19.78 22.65 20.42
CA GLY A 31 19.34 24.00 20.11
C GLY A 31 19.72 24.49 18.71
N ALA A 32 19.68 23.64 17.69
CA ALA A 32 19.74 24.07 16.30
C ALA A 32 18.29 24.15 15.77
N GLY A 33 17.82 25.38 15.58
CA GLY A 33 16.48 25.68 15.09
C GLY A 33 16.17 24.93 13.79
N VAL A 34 15.04 24.26 13.78
CA VAL A 34 14.41 23.80 12.55
C VAL A 34 14.05 25.06 11.76
N PRO A 35 14.45 25.21 10.48
CA PRO A 35 13.88 26.26 9.67
C PRO A 35 12.38 25.98 9.57
N GLU A 36 11.58 26.94 10.04
CA GLU A 36 10.13 26.97 9.85
C GLU A 36 9.88 27.01 8.34
N THR A 37 9.71 25.84 7.74
CA THR A 37 9.10 25.74 6.42
C THR A 37 7.68 26.22 6.58
N GLU A 38 7.47 27.44 6.11
CA GLU A 38 6.18 28.06 5.82
C GLU A 38 5.21 26.99 5.31
N ALA A 39 4.32 26.54 6.19
CA ALA A 39 3.22 25.69 5.81
C ALA A 39 2.36 26.52 4.87
N ALA A 40 2.53 26.31 3.56
CA ALA A 40 1.56 26.72 2.57
C ALA A 40 0.21 26.17 3.03
N SER A 41 -0.62 27.05 3.59
CA SER A 41 -1.96 26.73 4.04
C SER A 41 -2.73 26.27 2.81
N ARG A 42 -2.89 24.96 2.66
CA ARG A 42 -3.85 24.38 1.71
C ARG A 42 -5.22 24.97 2.07
N PRO A 43 -6.01 25.49 1.12
CA PRO A 43 -7.33 26.01 1.42
C PRO A 43 -8.17 24.90 2.06
N GLN A 44 -8.60 25.13 3.30
CA GLN A 44 -9.51 24.26 4.01
C GLN A 44 -10.94 24.58 3.54
N PRO A 45 -11.71 23.61 3.02
CA PRO A 45 -13.09 23.85 2.66
C PRO A 45 -13.90 24.21 3.91
N SER A 46 -14.33 25.47 4.00
CA SER A 46 -15.26 25.96 5.01
C SER A 46 -16.68 25.49 4.67
N SER A 47 -17.00 24.22 4.91
CA SER A 47 -18.36 23.67 5.05
C SER A 47 -18.25 22.18 5.36
N THR A 48 -18.44 21.78 6.62
CA THR A 48 -18.77 20.39 6.96
C THR A 48 -20.30 20.24 6.82
N PRO A 49 -20.83 19.48 5.85
CA PRO A 49 -22.25 19.15 5.85
C PRO A 49 -22.57 18.32 7.09
N ALA A 50 -23.73 18.56 7.70
CA ALA A 50 -24.22 17.74 8.80
C ALA A 50 -24.37 16.26 8.36
N PRO A 51 -24.05 15.29 9.24
CA PRO A 51 -24.20 13.87 8.90
C PRO A 51 -25.67 13.56 8.63
N LEU A 52 -25.95 13.09 7.40
CA LEU A 52 -27.25 12.52 7.06
C LEU A 52 -27.30 11.08 7.58
N ALA A 53 -28.37 10.75 8.30
CA ALA A 53 -28.62 9.39 8.74
C ALA A 53 -28.80 8.47 7.52
N VAL A 54 -28.12 7.32 7.55
CA VAL A 54 -28.24 6.25 6.54
C VAL A 54 -29.69 5.76 6.54
N THR A 55 -30.45 6.19 5.53
CA THR A 55 -31.75 5.60 5.23
C THR A 55 -31.50 4.44 4.27
N ALA A 56 -32.23 3.33 4.46
CA ALA A 56 -31.97 2.01 3.88
C ALA A 56 -31.44 2.00 2.43
N SER A 57 -30.45 1.14 2.22
CA SER A 57 -29.75 0.84 0.97
C SER A 57 -30.67 0.82 -0.26
N PRO A 58 -30.34 1.53 -1.34
CA PRO A 58 -30.87 1.20 -2.66
C PRO A 58 -30.44 -0.24 -2.99
N GLN A 59 -31.38 -1.05 -3.47
CA GLN A 59 -31.07 -2.34 -4.07
C GLN A 59 -30.14 -2.10 -5.28
N PRO A 60 -29.02 -2.84 -5.44
CA PRO A 60 -28.16 -2.66 -6.60
C PRO A 60 -28.95 -2.92 -7.88
N PRO A 61 -28.77 -2.11 -8.94
CA PRO A 61 -29.37 -2.44 -10.23
C PRO A 61 -28.86 -3.81 -10.69
N SER A 62 -29.78 -4.67 -11.11
CA SER A 62 -29.48 -5.94 -11.79
C SER A 62 -28.93 -5.68 -13.19
N LYS A 63 -27.75 -5.07 -13.31
CA LYS A 63 -26.96 -5.21 -14.53
C LYS A 63 -26.34 -6.59 -14.47
N SER A 64 -26.64 -7.43 -15.45
CA SER A 64 -25.96 -8.71 -15.64
C SER A 64 -24.46 -8.46 -15.64
N VAL A 65 -23.70 -9.24 -14.84
CA VAL A 65 -22.23 -9.19 -14.72
C VAL A 65 -21.53 -9.26 -16.09
N THR A 66 -22.22 -9.75 -17.12
CA THR A 66 -21.75 -9.96 -18.49
C THR A 66 -21.55 -8.68 -19.33
N ASP A 67 -22.07 -7.51 -18.91
CA ASP A 67 -21.97 -6.24 -19.68
C ASP A 67 -20.97 -5.23 -19.08
N GLY A 68 -20.21 -5.64 -18.05
CA GLY A 68 -19.17 -4.81 -17.43
C GLY A 68 -17.84 -4.85 -18.20
N PRO A 69 -16.85 -4.01 -17.82
CA PRO A 69 -15.53 -4.10 -18.40
C PRO A 69 -14.93 -5.50 -18.35
N HIS A 70 -14.30 -5.89 -19.45
CA HIS A 70 -13.72 -7.23 -19.56
C HIS A 70 -12.32 -7.19 -20.20
N PRO A 71 -11.30 -6.69 -19.47
CA PRO A 71 -9.92 -6.78 -19.94
C PRO A 71 -9.48 -8.25 -20.05
N SER A 72 -8.94 -8.62 -21.19
CA SER A 72 -8.45 -9.98 -21.48
C SER A 72 -6.93 -10.11 -21.36
N GLN A 73 -6.21 -8.98 -21.28
CA GLN A 73 -4.75 -8.94 -21.24
C GLN A 73 -4.28 -7.92 -20.22
N CYS A 74 -3.17 -8.22 -19.53
CA CYS A 74 -2.65 -7.38 -18.45
C CYS A 74 -2.21 -5.99 -18.92
N GLU A 75 -1.78 -5.88 -20.17
CA GLU A 75 -1.40 -4.62 -20.80
C GLU A 75 -2.57 -3.63 -20.87
N GLN A 76 -3.81 -4.13 -20.86
CA GLN A 76 -5.01 -3.29 -20.86
C GLN A 76 -5.28 -2.64 -19.50
N LEU A 77 -4.63 -3.09 -18.43
CA LEU A 77 -4.78 -2.49 -17.10
C LEU A 77 -3.91 -1.25 -16.94
N TYR A 78 -2.88 -1.06 -17.77
CA TYR A 78 -1.87 -0.04 -17.52
C TYR A 78 -1.74 0.92 -18.69
N SER A 79 -1.70 2.22 -18.41
CA SER A 79 -1.35 3.20 -19.44
C SER A 79 0.12 3.06 -19.84
N PRO A 80 0.53 3.55 -21.03
CA PRO A 80 1.94 3.56 -21.42
C PRO A 80 2.83 4.33 -20.43
N ALA A 81 2.29 5.36 -19.76
CA ALA A 81 3.01 6.11 -18.74
C ALA A 81 3.23 5.28 -17.47
N MET A 82 2.23 4.50 -17.06
CA MET A 82 2.34 3.60 -15.93
C MET A 82 3.31 2.44 -16.20
N VAL A 83 3.26 1.84 -17.39
CA VAL A 83 4.23 0.85 -17.85
C VAL A 83 5.66 1.39 -17.76
N ALA A 84 5.89 2.63 -18.21
CA ALA A 84 7.21 3.27 -18.09
C ALA A 84 7.61 3.53 -16.63
N ALA A 85 6.66 3.81 -15.74
CA ALA A 85 6.91 4.07 -14.33
C ALA A 85 7.37 2.82 -13.54
N PHE A 86 7.05 1.62 -14.01
CA PHE A 86 7.56 0.37 -13.45
C PHE A 86 9.05 0.11 -13.74
N GLY A 87 9.68 0.92 -14.61
CA GLY A 87 11.12 0.90 -14.84
C GLY A 87 11.63 -0.43 -15.39
N ASP A 88 12.56 -1.06 -14.67
CA ASP A 88 13.21 -2.32 -15.09
C ASP A 88 12.39 -3.58 -14.79
N LEU A 89 11.20 -3.45 -14.17
CA LEU A 89 10.30 -4.58 -13.96
C LEU A 89 9.64 -4.97 -15.27
N ALA A 90 9.55 -6.27 -15.51
CA ALA A 90 8.80 -6.84 -16.62
C ALA A 90 7.38 -7.20 -16.16
N LEU A 91 6.41 -6.98 -17.03
CA LEU A 91 5.07 -7.50 -16.88
C LEU A 91 5.07 -8.98 -17.28
N ASN A 92 4.58 -9.84 -16.39
CA ASN A 92 4.42 -11.28 -16.55
C ASN A 92 5.68 -11.99 -17.11
N PRO A 93 6.87 -11.86 -16.48
CA PRO A 93 8.05 -12.58 -16.92
C PRO A 93 7.83 -14.09 -16.88
N ALA A 94 8.39 -14.86 -17.82
CA ALA A 94 8.05 -16.28 -18.01
C ALA A 94 8.12 -17.13 -16.71
N TRP A 95 9.06 -16.83 -15.82
CA TRP A 95 9.27 -17.58 -14.58
C TRP A 95 8.07 -17.50 -13.61
N VAL A 96 7.25 -16.44 -13.65
CA VAL A 96 6.10 -16.34 -12.73
C VAL A 96 5.02 -17.39 -13.02
N ALA A 97 4.94 -17.88 -14.26
CA ALA A 97 4.01 -18.93 -14.67
C ALA A 97 4.50 -20.35 -14.33
N GLU A 98 5.74 -20.49 -13.87
CA GLU A 98 6.28 -21.79 -13.46
C GLU A 98 5.59 -22.29 -12.18
N GLU A 99 5.45 -23.62 -12.07
CA GLU A 99 4.93 -24.23 -10.86
C GLU A 99 5.85 -23.91 -9.67
N ASN A 100 5.27 -23.48 -8.55
CA ASN A 100 6.03 -23.08 -7.35
C ASN A 100 7.01 -21.91 -7.60
N SER A 101 6.70 -21.01 -8.55
CA SER A 101 7.50 -19.79 -8.81
C SER A 101 7.70 -18.89 -7.59
N GLY A 102 6.85 -19.04 -6.58
CA GLY A 102 6.83 -18.16 -5.40
C GLY A 102 6.27 -16.78 -5.69
N ALA A 103 5.64 -16.57 -6.86
CA ALA A 103 4.92 -15.34 -7.16
C ALA A 103 3.79 -15.11 -6.16
N ASN A 104 3.78 -13.93 -5.53
CA ASN A 104 2.73 -13.54 -4.60
C ASN A 104 1.37 -13.49 -5.29
N ARG A 105 0.31 -13.69 -4.52
CA ARG A 105 -1.06 -13.38 -4.93
C ARG A 105 -1.35 -11.91 -4.65
N GLY A 106 -2.46 -11.41 -5.17
CA GLY A 106 -2.94 -10.04 -4.91
C GLY A 106 -3.38 -9.75 -3.46
N SER A 107 -3.06 -10.62 -2.50
CA SER A 107 -3.41 -10.52 -1.08
C SER A 107 -2.46 -11.41 -0.25
N ALA A 108 -2.12 -10.99 0.98
CA ALA A 108 -1.49 -11.85 1.98
C ALA A 108 -2.51 -12.52 2.93
N ASP A 109 -3.76 -12.04 2.94
CA ASP A 109 -4.84 -12.66 3.71
C ASP A 109 -5.28 -14.01 3.09
N PRO A 110 -5.26 -15.12 3.84
CA PRO A 110 -5.52 -16.45 3.30
C PRO A 110 -6.98 -16.68 2.85
N GLU A 111 -7.95 -15.98 3.46
CA GLU A 111 -9.35 -16.09 3.06
C GLU A 111 -9.59 -15.34 1.75
N LEU A 112 -8.98 -14.17 1.58
CA LEU A 112 -9.00 -13.44 0.31
C LEU A 112 -8.27 -14.21 -0.80
N VAL A 113 -7.11 -14.81 -0.52
CA VAL A 113 -6.41 -15.69 -1.48
C VAL A 113 -7.29 -16.86 -1.90
N THR A 114 -8.02 -17.47 -0.96
CA THR A 114 -8.96 -18.56 -1.29
C THR A 114 -10.05 -18.09 -2.25
N LEU A 115 -10.58 -16.87 -2.08
CA LEU A 115 -11.57 -16.29 -2.98
C LEU A 115 -11.00 -15.99 -4.37
N ILE A 116 -9.77 -15.47 -4.45
CA ILE A 116 -9.05 -15.22 -5.72
C ILE A 116 -8.84 -16.55 -6.47
N ASP A 117 -8.32 -17.56 -5.77
CA ASP A 117 -8.01 -18.86 -6.39
C ASP A 117 -9.28 -19.58 -6.85
N ALA A 118 -10.38 -19.47 -6.09
CA ALA A 118 -11.67 -20.06 -6.43
C ALA A 118 -12.43 -19.33 -7.54
N ALA A 119 -12.02 -18.12 -7.92
CA ALA A 119 -12.66 -17.38 -9.00
C ALA A 119 -12.52 -18.11 -10.34
N GLU A 120 -13.66 -18.35 -10.99
CA GLU A 120 -13.73 -18.99 -12.32
C GLU A 120 -13.09 -18.12 -13.40
N GLU A 121 -13.22 -16.80 -13.25
CA GLU A 121 -12.71 -15.82 -14.18
C GLU A 121 -11.84 -14.81 -13.43
N LYS A 122 -10.56 -14.75 -13.80
CA LYS A 122 -9.58 -13.79 -13.29
C LYS A 122 -8.45 -13.55 -14.28
N LEU A 123 -7.81 -12.40 -14.14
CA LEU A 123 -6.60 -12.02 -14.85
C LEU A 123 -5.51 -11.69 -13.83
N THR A 124 -4.45 -12.50 -13.82
CA THR A 124 -3.28 -12.34 -12.95
C THR A 124 -2.18 -11.55 -13.67
N CYS A 125 -1.80 -10.42 -13.10
CA CYS A 125 -0.80 -9.51 -13.66
C CYS A 125 0.32 -9.28 -12.65
N VAL A 126 1.53 -9.71 -12.99
CA VAL A 126 2.69 -9.65 -12.10
C VAL A 126 3.76 -8.76 -12.72
N TRP A 127 4.09 -7.67 -12.04
CA TRP A 127 5.30 -6.89 -12.29
C TRP A 127 6.42 -7.44 -11.43
N ALA A 128 7.47 -7.96 -12.05
CA ALA A 128 8.63 -8.50 -11.36
C ALA A 128 9.90 -8.40 -12.19
N ASN A 129 11.06 -8.64 -11.57
CA ASN A 129 12.32 -8.66 -12.30
C ASN A 129 12.32 -9.79 -13.35
N ALA A 130 12.79 -9.47 -14.56
CA ALA A 130 12.81 -10.44 -15.66
C ALA A 130 13.71 -11.67 -15.38
N GLY A 131 14.74 -11.52 -14.54
CA GLY A 131 15.70 -12.55 -14.18
C GLY A 131 15.31 -13.42 -12.97
N GLY A 132 14.17 -13.17 -12.33
CA GLY A 132 13.66 -13.99 -11.21
C GLY A 132 13.22 -13.17 -9.99
N ALA A 133 12.93 -13.86 -8.89
CA ALA A 133 12.55 -13.23 -7.63
C ALA A 133 13.67 -12.32 -7.09
N SER A 134 13.32 -11.09 -6.71
CA SER A 134 14.30 -10.04 -6.34
C SER A 134 13.92 -9.21 -5.11
N GLY A 135 12.83 -9.56 -4.41
CA GLY A 135 12.33 -8.71 -3.31
C GLY A 135 11.79 -7.35 -3.78
N VAL A 136 11.35 -7.29 -5.04
CA VAL A 136 10.66 -6.15 -5.66
C VAL A 136 9.58 -6.74 -6.58
N GLY A 137 8.33 -6.31 -6.43
CA GLY A 137 7.27 -6.71 -7.34
C GLY A 137 5.87 -6.30 -6.89
N LEU A 138 4.94 -6.38 -7.83
CA LEU A 138 3.53 -6.06 -7.62
C LEU A 138 2.69 -7.09 -8.36
N THR A 139 1.81 -7.78 -7.64
CA THR A 139 0.82 -8.67 -8.25
C THR A 139 -0.55 -8.03 -8.13
N THR A 140 -1.24 -7.88 -9.26
CA THR A 140 -2.66 -7.54 -9.31
C THR A 140 -3.44 -8.72 -9.87
N GLU A 141 -4.50 -9.10 -9.16
CA GLU A 141 -5.54 -10.01 -9.63
C GLU A 141 -6.77 -9.17 -9.95
N LEU A 142 -7.18 -9.13 -11.22
CA LEU A 142 -8.49 -8.64 -11.61
C LEU A 142 -9.44 -9.83 -11.58
N VAL A 143 -10.40 -9.79 -10.66
CA VAL A 143 -11.34 -10.89 -10.42
C VAL A 143 -12.75 -10.40 -10.70
N TRP A 144 -13.49 -11.12 -11.54
CA TRP A 144 -14.93 -10.89 -11.70
C TRP A 144 -15.67 -11.60 -10.57
N VAL A 145 -16.46 -10.84 -9.83
CA VAL A 145 -17.12 -11.28 -8.60
C VAL A 145 -18.62 -11.08 -8.68
N THR A 146 -19.39 -12.07 -8.20
CA THR A 146 -20.83 -11.89 -7.99
C THR A 146 -21.09 -10.88 -6.87
N PRO A 147 -22.32 -10.35 -6.72
CA PRO A 147 -22.67 -9.51 -5.58
C PRO A 147 -22.39 -10.16 -4.23
N GLU A 148 -22.63 -11.47 -4.10
CA GLU A 148 -22.37 -12.23 -2.88
C GLU A 148 -20.86 -12.36 -2.59
N GLN A 149 -20.06 -12.64 -3.62
CA GLN A 149 -18.60 -12.67 -3.50
C GLN A 149 -18.04 -11.29 -3.15
N SER A 150 -18.53 -10.23 -3.79
CA SER A 150 -18.14 -8.85 -3.48
C SER A 150 -18.44 -8.50 -2.02
N ALA A 151 -19.62 -8.86 -1.51
CA ALA A 151 -19.97 -8.65 -0.11
C ALA A 151 -19.08 -9.45 0.85
N ALA A 152 -18.71 -10.68 0.49
CA ALA A 152 -17.79 -11.51 1.26
C ALA A 152 -16.37 -10.89 1.31
N VAL A 153 -15.86 -10.40 0.18
CA VAL A 153 -14.59 -9.68 0.10
C VAL A 153 -14.62 -8.42 0.98
N GLN A 154 -15.65 -7.58 0.85
CA GLN A 154 -15.80 -6.36 1.66
C GLN A 154 -15.83 -6.65 3.17
N SER A 155 -16.58 -7.68 3.58
CA SER A 155 -16.64 -8.13 4.96
C SER A 155 -15.25 -8.57 5.46
N ARG A 156 -14.52 -9.35 4.65
CA ARG A 156 -13.18 -9.82 5.02
C ARG A 156 -12.16 -8.70 5.12
N LEU A 157 -12.14 -7.77 4.16
CA LEU A 157 -11.26 -6.59 4.18
C LEU A 157 -11.47 -5.76 5.44
N SER A 158 -12.74 -5.55 5.83
CA SER A 158 -13.09 -4.83 7.06
C SER A 158 -12.67 -5.60 8.31
N ALA A 159 -12.87 -6.92 8.34
CA ALA A 159 -12.47 -7.78 9.46
C ALA A 159 -10.95 -7.86 9.62
N ALA A 160 -10.19 -7.77 8.52
CA ALA A 160 -8.74 -7.67 8.51
C ALA A 160 -8.22 -6.30 8.99
N GLY A 161 -9.11 -5.33 9.24
CA GLY A 161 -8.74 -4.01 9.74
C GLY A 161 -8.13 -3.08 8.69
N MET A 162 -8.33 -3.38 7.40
CA MET A 162 -7.86 -2.50 6.33
C MET A 162 -8.61 -1.16 6.35
N ASN A 163 -7.95 -0.09 5.89
CA ASN A 163 -8.55 1.23 5.80
C ASN A 163 -9.43 1.30 4.54
N CYS A 164 -10.73 1.14 4.70
CA CYS A 164 -11.71 1.15 3.61
C CYS A 164 -12.44 2.49 3.48
N TYR A 165 -12.55 3.01 2.25
CA TYR A 165 -13.26 4.24 1.94
C TYR A 165 -13.83 4.23 0.51
N GLU A 166 -14.83 5.06 0.25
CA GLU A 166 -15.36 5.25 -1.10
C GLU A 166 -14.39 6.09 -1.95
N GLU A 167 -14.10 5.63 -3.15
CA GLU A 167 -13.23 6.30 -4.12
C GLU A 167 -13.63 5.90 -5.53
N LEU A 168 -13.60 6.81 -6.51
CA LEU A 168 -13.82 6.52 -7.94
C LEU A 168 -15.07 5.65 -8.25
N ALA A 169 -16.17 5.92 -7.54
CA ALA A 169 -17.44 5.18 -7.62
C ALA A 169 -17.36 3.69 -7.21
N GLY A 170 -16.29 3.31 -6.49
CA GLY A 170 -16.14 2.02 -5.85
C GLY A 170 -15.74 2.16 -4.39
N MET A 171 -15.39 1.04 -3.78
CA MET A 171 -14.81 0.99 -2.45
C MET A 171 -13.35 0.55 -2.58
N ARG A 172 -12.45 1.31 -1.97
CA ARG A 172 -11.03 0.97 -1.86
C ARG A 172 -10.66 0.65 -0.43
N CYS A 173 -9.97 -0.46 -0.22
CA CYS A 173 -9.38 -0.83 1.06
C CYS A 173 -7.87 -0.93 0.90
N ILE A 174 -7.12 -0.27 1.78
CA ILE A 174 -5.67 -0.29 1.76
C ILE A 174 -5.09 -0.71 3.11
N VAL A 175 -3.96 -1.38 3.07
CA VAL A 175 -3.07 -1.57 4.21
C VAL A 175 -1.64 -1.43 3.70
N GLU A 176 -0.80 -0.74 4.46
CA GLU A 176 0.62 -0.62 4.17
C GLU A 176 1.40 -0.87 5.46
N GLY A 177 2.53 -1.53 5.31
CA GLY A 177 3.46 -1.82 6.37
C GLY A 177 4.90 -1.61 5.92
N THR A 178 5.78 -1.58 6.90
CA THR A 178 7.22 -1.65 6.68
C THR A 178 7.73 -2.81 7.50
N ASP A 179 8.38 -3.78 6.85
CA ASP A 179 9.02 -4.91 7.51
C ASP A 179 10.30 -5.32 6.77
N ASP A 180 11.25 -5.92 7.47
CA ASP A 180 12.50 -6.49 6.93
C ASP A 180 13.24 -5.60 5.90
N GLY A 181 13.16 -4.28 6.08
CA GLY A 181 13.86 -3.29 5.25
C GLY A 181 13.15 -2.93 3.93
N GLY A 182 11.90 -3.33 3.73
CA GLY A 182 11.07 -2.97 2.58
C GLY A 182 9.71 -2.39 2.97
N VAL A 183 9.04 -1.77 1.99
CA VAL A 183 7.65 -1.33 2.10
C VAL A 183 6.77 -2.33 1.37
N SER A 184 5.73 -2.81 2.04
CA SER A 184 4.75 -3.70 1.45
C SER A 184 3.35 -3.23 1.78
N GLY A 185 2.41 -3.66 0.95
CA GLY A 185 1.03 -3.31 1.20
C GLY A 185 0.08 -3.98 0.23
N GLU A 186 -1.19 -3.74 0.48
CA GLU A 186 -2.29 -4.21 -0.32
C GLU A 186 -3.21 -3.05 -0.68
N SER A 187 -3.74 -3.11 -1.89
CA SER A 187 -4.79 -2.22 -2.35
C SER A 187 -5.86 -3.04 -3.04
N HIS A 188 -7.03 -3.10 -2.41
CA HIS A 188 -8.21 -3.75 -2.94
C HIS A 188 -9.20 -2.71 -3.42
N PHE A 189 -9.65 -2.81 -4.66
CA PHE A 189 -10.70 -1.95 -5.20
C PHE A 189 -11.86 -2.78 -5.71
N LEU A 190 -13.08 -2.48 -5.26
CA LEU A 190 -14.30 -3.14 -5.69
C LEU A 190 -15.25 -2.14 -6.36
N ARG A 191 -15.68 -2.45 -7.58
CA ARG A 191 -16.64 -1.67 -8.34
C ARG A 191 -17.29 -2.53 -9.42
N ASP A 192 -18.60 -2.38 -9.62
CA ASP A 192 -19.35 -2.96 -10.74
C ASP A 192 -19.09 -4.47 -11.00
N GLY A 193 -18.91 -5.27 -9.95
CA GLY A 193 -18.65 -6.71 -10.08
C GLY A 193 -17.21 -7.08 -10.41
N ILE A 194 -16.27 -6.14 -10.31
CA ILE A 194 -14.83 -6.36 -10.45
C ILE A 194 -14.14 -6.06 -9.12
N TRP A 195 -13.22 -6.94 -8.76
CA TRP A 195 -12.29 -6.77 -7.65
C TRP A 195 -10.86 -6.73 -8.18
N LEU A 196 -10.19 -5.58 -8.03
CA LEU A 196 -8.75 -5.46 -8.23
C LEU A 196 -8.08 -5.73 -6.88
N ALA A 197 -7.45 -6.89 -6.73
CA ALA A 197 -6.67 -7.25 -5.56
C ALA A 197 -5.19 -7.08 -5.86
N THR A 198 -4.54 -6.08 -5.27
CA THR A 198 -3.11 -5.85 -5.47
C THR A 198 -2.35 -6.07 -4.18
N TYR A 199 -1.26 -6.85 -4.26
CA TYR A 199 -0.22 -6.93 -3.25
C TYR A 199 1.08 -6.42 -3.85
N TYR A 200 1.83 -5.62 -3.10
CA TYR A 200 3.13 -5.12 -3.53
C TYR A 200 4.20 -5.23 -2.46
N PHE A 201 5.44 -5.31 -2.91
CA PHE A 201 6.63 -5.24 -2.07
C PHE A 201 7.71 -4.47 -2.83
N ASN A 202 8.13 -3.31 -2.30
CA ASN A 202 9.10 -2.38 -2.90
C ASN A 202 8.80 -1.98 -4.36
N ALA A 203 7.56 -2.15 -4.82
CA ALA A 203 7.09 -1.80 -6.16
C ALA A 203 5.68 -1.22 -6.08
N GLY A 204 5.25 -0.53 -7.14
CA GLY A 204 3.97 0.17 -7.17
C GLY A 204 4.19 1.67 -7.29
N PRO A 205 4.43 2.17 -8.52
CA PRO A 205 4.50 3.61 -8.76
C PRO A 205 3.27 4.33 -8.25
N ASP A 206 3.45 5.55 -7.75
CA ASP A 206 2.33 6.37 -7.26
C ASP A 206 1.21 6.44 -8.29
N GLY A 207 -0.02 6.16 -7.84
CA GLY A 207 -1.22 6.22 -8.68
C GLY A 207 -1.48 4.99 -9.54
N TYR A 208 -0.73 3.89 -9.41
CA TYR A 208 -0.98 2.66 -10.20
C TYR A 208 -2.44 2.17 -10.10
N THR A 209 -3.08 2.28 -8.92
CA THR A 209 -4.49 1.88 -8.76
C THR A 209 -5.43 2.80 -9.53
N HIS A 210 -5.22 4.12 -9.47
CA HIS A 210 -6.02 5.10 -10.22
C HIS A 210 -5.85 4.90 -11.73
N ASP A 211 -4.63 4.59 -12.18
CA ASP A 211 -4.35 4.25 -13.58
C ASP A 211 -5.10 2.98 -14.01
N MET A 212 -5.06 1.91 -13.22
CA MET A 212 -5.83 0.70 -13.52
C MET A 212 -7.33 0.97 -13.59
N ILE A 213 -7.89 1.75 -12.66
CA ILE A 213 -9.31 2.09 -12.69
C ILE A 213 -9.66 2.93 -13.94
N ALA A 214 -8.80 3.87 -14.33
CA ALA A 214 -9.02 4.68 -15.52
C ALA A 214 -9.00 3.84 -16.81
N ASN A 215 -8.16 2.81 -16.90
CA ASN A 215 -8.09 1.95 -18.07
C ASN A 215 -9.20 0.90 -18.11
N VAL A 216 -9.48 0.23 -16.98
CA VAL A 216 -10.52 -0.81 -16.91
C VAL A 216 -11.89 -0.24 -17.22
N TRP A 217 -12.23 0.94 -16.68
CA TRP A 217 -13.53 1.59 -16.90
C TRP A 217 -13.47 2.72 -17.95
N ALA A 218 -12.53 2.68 -18.89
CA ALA A 218 -12.36 3.76 -19.87
C ALA A 218 -13.62 4.02 -20.73
N ASP A 219 -14.39 2.97 -21.01
CA ASP A 219 -15.59 3.01 -21.86
C ASP A 219 -16.92 2.93 -21.08
N ALA A 220 -16.88 3.04 -19.75
CA ALA A 220 -18.03 2.82 -18.86
C ALA A 220 -18.88 4.06 -18.58
#